data_AF-A0A9D5Y9D1-F1
#
_entry.id   AF-A0A9D5Y9D1-F1
#
_cell.length_a   1.000
_cell.length_b   1.000
_cell.length_c   1.000
_cell.angle_alpha   90.00
_cell.angle_beta   90.00
_cell.angle_gamma   90.00
#
_symmetry.space_group_name_H-M   'P 1'
#
loop_
_entity.id
_entity.type
_entity.pdbx_description
1 polymer ?
#
loop_
_entity_poly.entity_id
_entity_poly.type
_entity_poly.pdbx_seq_one_letter_code
_entity_poly.pdbx_strand_id
1 'polypeptide(L)'
;MDIIELARELGKAIQQDEDYIAMEAARKANDDDEELQGLIGQFNLISTAAEHEQGKDQPNEQTLQGYGEQLQQLYNQIMQNVNMARFEQAKTVMDDKMNAIIAILAAAVNGEDPMTFDPDAEEEHHCGGDCSGCHGCH
;
A
#
# COMPACT_ATOMS: atom_id res chain seq x y z
N MET A 1 -5.47 8.13 -32.63
CA MET A 1 -5.79 7.67 -31.28
C MET A 1 -5.75 8.88 -30.37
N ASP A 2 -6.83 9.18 -29.66
CA ASP A 2 -6.80 10.27 -28.68
C ASP A 2 -6.13 9.83 -27.36
N ILE A 3 -5.90 10.78 -26.45
CA ILE A 3 -5.23 10.51 -25.17
C ILE A 3 -6.01 9.55 -24.25
N ILE A 4 -7.35 9.52 -24.36
CA ILE A 4 -8.21 8.63 -23.58
C ILE A 4 -8.14 7.21 -24.15
N GLU A 5 -8.10 7.08 -25.48
CA GLU A 5 -7.86 5.80 -26.14
C GLU A 5 -6.48 5.22 -25.80
N LEU A 6 -5.44 6.06 -25.78
CA LEU A 6 -4.10 5.65 -25.31
C LEU A 6 -4.12 5.18 -23.85
N ALA A 7 -4.80 5.90 -22.95
CA ALA A 7 -4.95 5.49 -21.55
C ALA A 7 -5.70 4.15 -21.41
N ARG A 8 -6.69 3.88 -22.28
CA ARG A 8 -7.38 2.57 -22.30
C ARG A 8 -6.45 1.45 -22.76
N GLU A 9 -5.63 1.68 -23.79
CA GLU A 9 -4.65 0.68 -24.23
C GLU A 9 -3.57 0.44 -23.16
N LEU A 10 -3.12 1.48 -22.46
CA LEU A 10 -2.26 1.33 -21.28
C LEU A 10 -2.93 0.48 -20.20
N GLY A 11 -4.21 0.73 -19.90
CA GLY A 11 -4.97 -0.08 -18.96
C GLY A 11 -5.05 -1.56 -19.36
N LYS A 12 -5.24 -1.87 -20.65
CA LYS A 12 -5.20 -3.26 -21.15
C LYS A 12 -3.81 -3.87 -21.03
N ALA A 13 -2.76 -3.10 -21.31
CA ALA A 13 -1.38 -3.57 -21.18
C ALA A 13 -1.05 -3.90 -19.71
N ILE A 14 -1.47 -3.03 -18.78
CA ILE A 14 -1.36 -3.28 -17.34
C ILE A 14 -2.06 -4.59 -16.96
N GLN A 15 -3.26 -4.84 -17.47
CA GLN A 15 -3.99 -6.08 -17.18
C GLN A 15 -3.34 -7.35 -17.74
N GLN A 16 -2.41 -7.21 -18.68
CA GLN A 16 -1.63 -8.31 -19.27
C GLN A 16 -0.23 -8.42 -18.66
N ASP A 17 0.17 -7.47 -17.81
CA ASP A 17 1.47 -7.48 -17.14
C ASP A 17 1.56 -8.65 -16.14
N GLU A 18 2.74 -9.27 -16.06
CA GLU A 18 2.95 -10.44 -15.21
C GLU A 18 2.76 -10.12 -13.72
N ASP A 19 3.11 -8.92 -13.27
CA ASP A 19 2.96 -8.51 -11.86
C ASP A 19 1.50 -8.26 -11.51
N TYR A 20 0.71 -7.73 -12.46
CA TYR A 20 -0.74 -7.62 -12.28
C TYR A 20 -1.40 -9.00 -12.17
N ILE A 21 -1.04 -9.93 -13.06
CA ILE A 21 -1.55 -11.30 -13.06
C ILE A 21 -1.15 -12.01 -11.75
N ALA A 22 0.08 -11.84 -11.28
CA ALA A 22 0.56 -12.39 -10.02
C ALA A 22 -0.20 -11.80 -8.81
N MET A 23 -0.43 -10.48 -8.80
CA MET A 23 -1.21 -9.82 -7.77
C MET A 23 -2.67 -10.33 -7.76
N GLU A 24 -3.32 -10.48 -8.90
CA GLU A 24 -4.69 -11.04 -8.98
C GLU A 24 -4.75 -12.49 -8.46
N ALA A 25 -3.76 -13.31 -8.82
CA ALA A 25 -3.69 -14.69 -8.33
C ALA A 25 -3.48 -14.75 -6.80
N ALA A 26 -2.58 -13.90 -6.27
CA ALA A 26 -2.34 -13.81 -4.83
C ALA A 26 -3.56 -13.26 -4.08
N ARG A 27 -4.23 -12.24 -4.63
CA ARG A 27 -5.50 -11.71 -4.12
C ARG A 27 -6.55 -12.80 -4.00
N LYS A 28 -6.75 -13.57 -5.07
CA LYS A 28 -7.71 -14.67 -5.07
C LYS A 28 -7.38 -15.72 -4.01
N ALA A 29 -6.11 -16.10 -3.89
CA ALA A 29 -5.70 -17.07 -2.86
C ALA A 29 -5.91 -16.54 -1.43
N ASN A 30 -5.71 -15.25 -1.21
CA ASN A 30 -5.99 -14.56 0.05
C ASN A 30 -7.50 -14.50 0.36
N ASP A 31 -8.31 -14.18 -0.65
CA ASP A 31 -9.77 -14.05 -0.49
C ASP A 31 -10.45 -15.41 -0.27
N ASP A 32 -9.93 -16.47 -0.91
CA ASP A 32 -10.41 -17.85 -0.77
C ASP A 32 -9.88 -18.55 0.50
N ASP A 33 -9.00 -17.90 1.30
CA ASP A 33 -8.45 -18.45 2.55
C ASP A 33 -9.47 -18.34 3.70
N GLU A 34 -10.24 -19.42 3.93
CA GLU A 34 -11.28 -19.47 4.97
C GLU A 34 -10.76 -19.16 6.38
N GLU A 35 -9.53 -19.55 6.71
CA GLU A 35 -8.94 -19.29 8.03
C GLU A 35 -8.66 -17.80 8.20
N LEU A 36 -8.03 -17.19 7.19
CA LEU A 36 -7.77 -15.77 7.16
C LEU A 36 -9.08 -14.95 7.21
N GLN A 37 -10.08 -15.31 6.41
CA GLN A 37 -11.39 -14.65 6.42
C GLN A 37 -12.07 -14.79 7.79
N GLY A 38 -11.89 -15.93 8.46
CA GLY A 38 -12.35 -16.13 9.84
C GLY A 38 -11.66 -15.20 10.86
N LEU A 39 -10.35 -15.01 10.75
CA LEU A 39 -9.59 -14.08 11.60
C LEU A 39 -10.00 -12.62 11.35
N ILE A 40 -10.14 -12.22 10.08
CA ILE A 40 -10.60 -10.89 9.69
C ILE A 40 -12.02 -10.64 10.20
N GLY A 41 -12.91 -11.63 10.07
CA GLY A 41 -14.26 -11.56 10.60
C GLY A 41 -14.29 -11.32 12.11
N GLN A 42 -13.48 -12.07 12.87
CA GLN A 42 -13.34 -11.86 14.31
C GLN A 42 -12.76 -10.48 14.65
N PHE A 43 -11.75 -10.03 13.91
CA PHE A 43 -11.14 -8.71 14.11
C PHE A 43 -12.18 -7.60 13.94
N ASN A 44 -13.01 -7.67 12.90
CA ASN A 44 -14.07 -6.69 12.64
C ASN A 44 -15.13 -6.70 13.74
N LEU A 45 -15.53 -7.88 14.22
CA LEU A 45 -16.50 -8.00 15.32
C LEU A 45 -15.98 -7.36 16.61
N ILE A 46 -14.72 -7.61 16.97
CA ILE A 46 -14.12 -7.03 18.18
C ILE A 46 -13.90 -5.52 17.99
N SER A 47 -13.51 -5.08 16.81
CA SER A 47 -13.37 -3.65 16.48
C SER A 47 -14.68 -2.91 16.68
N THR A 48 -15.79 -3.43 16.13
CA THR A 48 -17.13 -2.85 16.34
C THR A 48 -17.55 -2.88 17.82
N ALA A 49 -17.25 -3.97 18.54
CA ALA A 49 -17.56 -4.05 19.97
C ALA A 49 -16.77 -3.02 20.80
N ALA A 50 -15.51 -2.77 20.44
CA ALA A 50 -14.66 -1.76 21.05
C ALA A 50 -15.15 -0.34 20.77
N GLU A 51 -15.49 -0.03 19.52
CA GLU A 51 -16.09 1.25 19.12
C GLU A 51 -17.39 1.52 19.89
N HIS A 52 -18.25 0.51 20.01
CA HIS A 52 -19.50 0.62 20.77
C HIS A 52 -19.25 0.85 22.27
N GLU A 53 -18.28 0.16 22.87
CA GLU A 53 -17.91 0.39 24.28
C GLU A 53 -17.36 1.80 24.51
N GLN A 54 -16.51 2.27 23.60
CA GLN A 54 -15.91 3.60 23.65
C GLN A 54 -16.96 4.72 23.49
N GLY A 55 -18.04 4.46 22.76
CA GLY A 55 -19.13 5.42 22.54
C GLY A 55 -20.13 5.55 23.70
N LYS A 56 -19.98 4.80 24.79
CA LYS A 56 -20.87 4.90 25.97
C LYS A 56 -20.59 6.16 26.79
N ASP A 57 -21.60 6.65 27.51
CA ASP A 57 -21.43 7.78 28.45
C ASP A 57 -20.39 7.49 29.55
N GLN A 58 -20.23 6.22 29.92
CA GLN A 58 -19.22 5.72 30.85
C GLN A 58 -18.60 4.45 30.28
N PRO A 59 -17.53 4.57 29.46
CA PRO A 59 -16.84 3.42 28.90
C PRO A 59 -16.16 2.57 29.98
N ASN A 60 -16.19 1.25 29.84
CA ASN A 60 -15.46 0.36 30.72
C ASN A 60 -14.01 0.19 30.24
N GLU A 61 -13.07 0.85 30.93
CA GLU A 61 -11.64 0.81 30.58
C GLU A 61 -11.05 -0.61 30.56
N GLN A 62 -11.45 -1.47 31.52
CA GLN A 62 -10.97 -2.86 31.56
C GLN A 62 -11.45 -3.68 30.36
N THR A 63 -12.67 -3.40 29.88
CA THR A 63 -13.24 -4.04 28.70
C THR A 63 -12.55 -3.56 27.43
N LEU A 64 -12.30 -2.24 27.32
CA LEU A 64 -11.54 -1.66 26.21
C LEU A 64 -10.11 -2.19 26.14
N GLN A 65 -9.44 -2.34 27.29
CA GLN A 65 -8.12 -2.96 27.34
C GLN A 65 -8.16 -4.42 26.85
N GLY A 66 -9.15 -5.19 27.30
CA GLY A 66 -9.34 -6.57 26.85
C GLY A 66 -9.62 -6.70 25.35
N TYR A 67 -10.36 -5.75 24.76
CA TYR A 67 -10.52 -5.69 23.30
C TYR A 67 -9.22 -5.32 22.59
N GLY A 68 -8.46 -4.35 23.11
CA GLY A 68 -7.16 -3.97 22.56
C GLY A 68 -6.17 -5.14 22.49
N GLU A 69 -6.08 -5.94 23.56
CA GLU A 69 -5.23 -7.14 23.60
C GLU A 69 -5.67 -8.19 22.56
N GLN A 70 -6.98 -8.44 22.44
CA GLN A 70 -7.52 -9.37 21.44
C GLN A 70 -7.29 -8.89 20.00
N LEU A 71 -7.49 -7.60 19.72
CA LEU A 71 -7.24 -7.03 18.40
C LEU A 71 -5.76 -7.14 18.02
N GLN A 72 -4.85 -6.88 18.96
CA GLN A 72 -3.42 -7.03 18.71
C GLN A 72 -3.04 -8.49 18.41
N GLN A 73 -3.62 -9.46 19.13
CA GLN A 73 -3.39 -10.88 18.88
C GLN A 73 -3.89 -11.29 17.49
N LEU A 74 -5.12 -10.92 17.15
CA LEU A 74 -5.72 -11.22 15.84
C LEU A 74 -4.92 -10.57 14.70
N TYR A 75 -4.51 -9.32 14.87
CA TYR A 75 -3.66 -8.63 13.89
C TYR A 75 -2.36 -9.39 13.63
N ASN A 76 -1.67 -9.83 14.69
CA ASN A 76 -0.44 -10.60 14.55
C ASN A 76 -0.65 -11.93 13.84
N GLN A 77 -1.80 -12.60 14.06
CA GLN A 77 -2.14 -13.85 13.38
C GLN A 77 -2.44 -13.61 11.89
N ILE A 78 -3.19 -12.55 11.58
CA ILE A 78 -3.50 -12.14 10.20
C ILE A 78 -2.20 -11.85 9.43
N MET A 79 -1.28 -11.08 10.01
CA MET A 79 0.00 -10.75 9.36
C MET A 79 0.94 -11.94 9.22
N GLN A 80 0.78 -12.99 10.02
CA GLN A 80 1.55 -14.24 9.89
C GLN A 80 0.95 -15.19 8.84
N ASN A 81 -0.25 -14.92 8.33
CA ASN A 81 -0.84 -15.75 7.29
C ASN A 81 -0.04 -15.63 5.98
N VAL A 82 0.28 -16.80 5.40
CA VAL A 82 1.14 -16.88 4.21
C VAL A 82 0.47 -16.26 2.98
N ASN A 83 -0.84 -16.38 2.83
CA ASN A 83 -1.56 -15.81 1.70
C ASN A 83 -1.66 -14.28 1.82
N MET A 84 -1.85 -13.76 3.03
CA MET A 84 -1.77 -12.31 3.29
C MET A 84 -0.38 -11.77 2.92
N ALA A 85 0.69 -12.38 3.42
CA ALA A 85 2.06 -11.92 3.14
C ALA A 85 2.39 -11.97 1.63
N ARG A 86 1.93 -13.01 0.92
CA ARG A 86 2.11 -13.13 -0.53
C ARG A 86 1.32 -12.07 -1.30
N PHE A 87 0.10 -11.80 -0.88
CA PHE A 87 -0.73 -10.76 -1.49
C PHE A 87 -0.11 -9.37 -1.27
N GLU A 88 0.32 -9.05 -0.06
CA GLU A 88 1.01 -7.79 0.25
C GLU A 88 2.26 -7.61 -0.60
N GLN A 89 3.11 -8.64 -0.71
CA GLN A 89 4.30 -8.59 -1.55
C GLN A 89 3.97 -8.33 -3.03
N ALA A 90 3.02 -9.07 -3.60
CA ALA A 90 2.63 -8.90 -4.99
C ALA A 90 1.97 -7.53 -5.24
N LYS A 91 1.22 -7.03 -4.25
CA LYS A 91 0.63 -5.70 -4.28
C LYS A 91 1.70 -4.60 -4.26
N THR A 92 2.71 -4.69 -3.41
CA THR A 92 3.80 -3.69 -3.37
C THR A 92 4.48 -3.56 -4.72
N VAL A 93 4.85 -4.68 -5.35
CA VAL A 93 5.47 -4.65 -6.69
C VAL A 93 4.58 -3.95 -7.71
N MET A 94 3.27 -4.22 -7.69
CA MET A 94 2.34 -3.59 -8.60
C MET A 94 2.13 -2.10 -8.29
N ASP A 95 2.04 -1.73 -7.01
CA ASP A 95 1.89 -0.34 -6.56
C ASP A 95 3.11 0.50 -6.98
N ASP A 96 4.34 -0.03 -6.84
CA ASP A 96 5.57 0.63 -7.27
C ASP A 96 5.56 0.91 -8.78
N LYS A 97 5.15 -0.08 -9.59
CA LYS A 97 4.99 0.09 -11.04
C LYS A 97 3.93 1.13 -11.40
N MET A 98 2.79 1.12 -10.71
CA MET A 98 1.75 2.12 -10.93
C MET A 98 2.20 3.52 -10.54
N ASN A 99 2.97 3.67 -9.47
CA ASN A 99 3.54 4.93 -9.04
C ASN A 99 4.50 5.49 -10.10
N ALA A 100 5.38 4.65 -10.67
CA ALA A 100 6.26 5.04 -11.77
C ALA A 100 5.48 5.51 -13.00
N ILE A 101 4.42 4.79 -13.40
CA ILE A 101 3.55 5.18 -14.52
C ILE A 101 2.88 6.54 -14.24
N ILE A 102 2.34 6.74 -13.03
CA ILE A 102 1.69 8.00 -12.64
C ILE A 102 2.70 9.14 -12.64
N ALA A 103 3.93 8.92 -12.18
CA ALA A 103 5.00 9.92 -12.18
C ALA A 103 5.34 10.36 -13.61
N ILE A 104 5.50 9.43 -14.55
CA ILE A 104 5.74 9.74 -15.97
C ILE A 104 4.59 10.59 -16.56
N LEU A 105 3.34 10.22 -16.25
CA LEU A 105 2.17 10.98 -16.71
C LEU A 105 2.14 12.40 -16.12
N ALA A 106 2.48 12.55 -14.84
CA ALA A 106 2.54 13.83 -14.18
C ALA A 106 3.65 14.72 -14.76
N ALA A 107 4.85 14.18 -15.01
CA ALA A 107 5.97 14.87 -15.64
C ALA A 107 5.58 15.40 -17.03
N ALA A 108 4.92 14.57 -17.85
CA ALA A 108 4.43 14.97 -19.16
C ALA A 108 3.41 16.13 -19.08
N VAL A 109 2.52 16.14 -18.09
CA VAL A 109 1.57 17.24 -17.86
C VAL A 109 2.29 18.54 -17.46
N ASN A 110 3.41 18.43 -16.74
CA ASN A 110 4.25 19.55 -16.35
C ASN A 110 5.18 20.06 -17.48
N GLY A 111 5.15 19.41 -18.65
CA GLY A 111 5.93 19.81 -19.83
C GLY A 111 7.30 19.15 -19.96
N GLU A 112 7.59 18.14 -19.14
CA GLU A 112 8.80 17.33 -19.25
C GLU A 112 8.65 16.26 -20.34
N ASP A 113 9.78 15.70 -20.80
CA ASP A 113 9.78 14.63 -21.79
C ASP A 113 9.60 13.26 -21.10
N PRO A 114 8.45 12.56 -21.31
CA PRO A 114 8.17 11.28 -20.66
C PRO A 114 9.10 10.14 -21.08
N MET A 115 9.85 10.29 -22.18
CA MET A 115 10.79 9.27 -22.65
C MET A 115 12.16 9.37 -21.96
N THR A 116 12.47 10.52 -21.37
CA THR A 116 13.74 10.77 -20.66
C THR A 116 13.55 10.96 -19.15
N PHE A 117 12.32 11.12 -18.70
CA PHE A 117 11.98 11.16 -17.27
C PHE A 117 12.26 9.80 -16.65
N ASP A 118 13.07 9.80 -15.59
CA ASP A 118 13.38 8.62 -14.81
C ASP A 118 12.65 8.72 -13.46
N PRO A 119 11.60 7.91 -13.23
CA PRO A 119 10.84 7.94 -11.98
C PRO A 119 11.65 7.51 -10.76
N ASP A 120 12.78 6.80 -10.96
CA ASP A 120 13.60 6.23 -9.89
C ASP A 120 14.88 7.07 -9.62
N ALA A 121 15.17 8.08 -10.45
CA ALA A 121 16.38 8.89 -10.34
C ALA A 121 16.49 9.70 -9.03
N GLU A 122 15.39 9.90 -8.29
CA GLU A 122 15.44 10.60 -7.00
C GLU A 122 15.93 9.74 -5.82
N GLU A 123 16.04 8.40 -5.95
CA GLU A 123 16.61 7.57 -4.88
C GLU A 123 18.15 7.71 -4.73
N GLU A 124 18.84 8.27 -5.72
CA GLU A 124 20.30 8.49 -5.67
C GLU A 124 20.73 9.83 -5.01
N HIS A 125 19.79 10.62 -4.50
CA HIS A 125 20.07 11.89 -3.82
C HIS A 125 19.68 11.88 -2.34
N HIS A 126 20.04 10.82 -1.61
CA HIS A 126 20.57 11.01 -0.25
C HIS A 126 21.94 11.70 -0.31
N CYS A 127 21.95 12.93 -0.80
CA CYS A 127 23.07 13.83 -0.64
C CYS A 127 23.11 14.20 0.85
N GLY A 128 23.95 13.48 1.60
CA GLY A 128 24.47 13.90 2.90
C GLY A 128 25.26 15.20 2.74
N GLY A 129 24.55 16.28 2.48
CA GLY A 129 25.06 17.64 2.37
C GLY A 129 25.42 18.14 3.75
N ASP A 130 26.63 17.78 4.16
CA ASP A 130 27.40 18.39 5.22
C ASP A 130 27.39 19.92 4.99
N CYS A 131 26.52 20.66 5.70
CA CYS A 131 26.46 22.11 5.64
C CYS A 131 27.59 22.75 6.48
N SER A 132 28.72 22.05 6.60
CA SER A 132 29.92 22.43 7.30
C SER A 132 30.96 22.94 6.30
N GLY A 133 30.98 24.25 6.08
CA GLY A 133 32.23 24.95 5.78
C GLY A 133 32.39 25.56 4.38
N CYS A 134 32.11 26.87 4.30
CA CYS A 134 33.00 27.88 3.70
C CYS A 134 32.38 29.26 4.03
N HIS A 135 32.67 29.90 5.16
CA HIS A 135 33.87 30.73 5.39
C HIS A 135 34.37 31.48 4.14
N GLY A 136 33.79 32.67 3.91
CA GLY A 136 34.56 33.90 3.83
C GLY A 136 35.25 34.30 2.50
N CYS A 137 34.98 35.55 2.14
CA CYS A 137 35.89 36.57 1.59
C CYS A 137 35.78 36.93 0.09
N HIS A 138 35.48 38.23 -0.09
CA HIS A 138 35.45 39.11 -1.27
C HIS A 138 34.16 39.17 -2.10
#